data_AF-A0A534G5W3-F1
#
_entry.id   AF-A0A534G5W3-F1
#
_cell.length_a   1.000
_cell.length_b   1.000
_cell.length_c   1.000
_cell.angle_alpha   90.00
_cell.angle_beta   90.00
_cell.angle_gamma   90.00
#
_symmetry.space_group_name_H-M   'P 1'
#
loop_
_entity.id
_entity.type
_entity.pdbx_description
1 polymer ?
#
loop_
_entity_poly.entity_id
_entity_poly.type
_entity_poly.pdbx_seq_one_letter_code
_entity_poly.pdbx_strand_id
1 'polypeptide(L)'
;MRRPIIPAAGAAMLGAALLSAAAVDFKIPAAEPAEASLTPTQIAGEGFHIQNPVHSDGLMHHYVVESRFGLFTAYGRDALAVRLREVAALTTIAKTSDTEVVLKSVSRGIEEDARSVVQVALNPVGTVIGIPKGIAHLFS
;
A
#
# COMPACT_ATOMS: atom_id res chain seq x y z
N MET A 1 15.25 -4.00 -94.16
CA MET A 1 15.06 -5.42 -93.76
C MET A 1 14.34 -5.43 -92.42
N ARG A 2 13.09 -5.90 -92.39
CA ARG A 2 12.24 -5.96 -91.19
C ARG A 2 12.69 -7.12 -90.30
N ARG A 3 12.65 -6.95 -88.98
CA ARG A 3 12.08 -7.92 -88.03
C ARG A 3 11.82 -7.30 -86.65
N PRO A 4 10.79 -7.76 -85.91
CA PRO A 4 10.13 -7.04 -84.82
C PRO A 4 10.31 -7.73 -83.45
N ILE A 5 9.55 -7.27 -82.44
CA ILE A 5 8.87 -8.05 -81.36
C ILE A 5 9.32 -7.75 -79.90
N ILE A 6 8.45 -6.96 -79.22
CA ILE A 6 7.89 -7.03 -77.84
C ILE A 6 8.68 -6.46 -76.63
N PRO A 7 7.97 -5.75 -75.71
CA PRO A 7 8.54 -4.93 -74.64
C PRO A 7 8.60 -5.68 -73.29
N ALA A 8 9.55 -5.31 -72.43
CA ALA A 8 9.54 -5.71 -71.03
C ALA A 8 9.37 -4.47 -70.14
N ALA A 9 8.13 -4.23 -69.74
CA ALA A 9 7.80 -3.34 -68.65
C ALA A 9 8.33 -3.96 -67.33
N GLY A 10 9.43 -3.42 -66.81
CA GLY A 10 9.92 -3.74 -65.46
C GLY A 10 9.19 -2.87 -64.44
N ALA A 11 8.01 -3.33 -64.00
CA ALA A 11 7.28 -2.71 -62.89
C ALA A 11 7.96 -3.01 -61.54
N ALA A 12 7.85 -2.05 -60.64
CA ALA A 12 8.51 -1.95 -59.35
C ALA A 12 8.16 -3.07 -58.35
N MET A 13 9.08 -3.35 -57.42
CA MET A 13 8.70 -3.64 -56.03
C MET A 13 9.67 -2.97 -55.07
N LEU A 14 9.25 -1.80 -54.57
CA LEU A 14 9.73 -1.25 -53.32
C LEU A 14 9.20 -2.18 -52.21
N GLY A 15 10.07 -2.99 -51.63
CA GLY A 15 9.72 -3.85 -50.49
C GLY A 15 9.40 -3.00 -49.27
N ALA A 16 8.12 -2.85 -48.94
CA ALA A 16 7.71 -2.35 -47.64
C ALA A 16 7.98 -3.45 -46.60
N ALA A 17 9.10 -3.35 -45.89
CA ALA A 17 9.33 -4.15 -44.69
C ALA A 17 8.32 -3.70 -43.63
N LEU A 18 7.20 -4.42 -43.52
CA LEU A 18 6.30 -4.32 -42.38
C LEU A 18 7.08 -4.82 -41.15
N LEU A 19 7.64 -3.89 -40.35
CA LEU A 19 8.02 -4.19 -38.99
C LEU A 19 6.74 -4.54 -38.23
N SER A 20 6.48 -5.83 -38.05
CA SER A 20 5.48 -6.30 -37.10
C SER A 20 6.03 -6.05 -35.70
N ALA A 21 5.56 -5.00 -35.04
CA ALA A 21 5.74 -4.85 -33.60
C ALA A 21 4.87 -5.91 -32.92
N ALA A 22 5.46 -7.03 -32.53
CA ALA A 22 4.79 -7.98 -31.66
C ALA A 22 4.45 -7.27 -30.35
N ALA A 23 3.15 -7.10 -30.06
CA ALA A 23 2.71 -6.65 -28.76
C ALA A 23 3.16 -7.67 -27.71
N VAL A 24 3.99 -7.23 -26.76
CA VAL A 24 4.37 -8.05 -25.62
C VAL A 24 3.21 -7.99 -24.64
N ASP A 25 2.42 -9.06 -24.54
CA ASP A 25 1.35 -9.17 -23.53
C ASP A 25 1.99 -9.32 -22.14
N PHE A 26 1.92 -8.27 -21.32
CA PHE A 26 2.33 -8.32 -19.93
C PHE A 26 1.21 -8.93 -19.08
N LYS A 27 1.42 -10.15 -18.57
CA LYS A 27 0.48 -10.82 -17.68
C LYS A 27 0.69 -10.36 -16.24
N ILE A 28 -0.32 -9.72 -15.64
CA ILE A 28 -0.33 -9.39 -14.22
C ILE A 28 -0.56 -10.70 -13.42
N PRO A 29 0.27 -11.01 -12.40
CA PRO A 29 0.07 -12.14 -11.53
C PRO A 29 -1.29 -12.09 -10.81
N ALA A 30 -1.89 -13.26 -10.58
CA ALA A 30 -3.09 -13.35 -9.74
C ALA A 30 -2.76 -12.97 -8.29
N ALA A 31 -3.79 -12.59 -7.53
CA ALA A 31 -3.66 -12.37 -6.10
C ALA A 31 -3.23 -13.67 -5.40
N GLU A 32 -2.33 -13.56 -4.43
CA GLU A 32 -1.70 -14.70 -3.74
C GLU A 32 -1.99 -14.68 -2.25
N PRO A 33 -1.96 -15.84 -1.56
CA PRO A 33 -1.99 -15.86 -0.11
C PRO A 33 -0.78 -15.11 0.47
N ALA A 34 -0.96 -14.38 1.57
CA ALA A 34 0.12 -13.63 2.22
C ALA A 34 1.31 -14.51 2.61
N GLU A 35 1.07 -15.78 2.92
CA GLU A 35 2.06 -16.81 3.23
C GLU A 35 3.01 -17.12 2.06
N ALA A 36 2.63 -16.78 0.83
CA ALA A 36 3.48 -16.99 -0.34
C ALA A 36 4.75 -16.12 -0.30
N SER A 37 4.66 -14.93 0.29
CA SER A 37 5.78 -13.98 0.34
C SER A 37 6.18 -13.52 1.75
N LEU A 38 5.38 -13.77 2.79
CA LEU A 38 5.60 -13.27 4.15
C LEU A 38 5.78 -14.39 5.18
N THR A 39 6.53 -14.11 6.26
CA THR A 39 6.59 -14.99 7.43
C THR A 39 5.35 -14.80 8.32
N PRO A 40 4.98 -15.78 9.17
CA PRO A 40 3.82 -15.63 10.07
C PRO A 40 3.85 -14.37 10.93
N THR A 41 5.03 -13.98 11.42
CA THR A 41 5.26 -12.76 12.21
C THR A 41 5.11 -11.45 11.42
N GLN A 42 5.21 -11.51 10.09
CA GLN A 42 4.93 -10.39 9.20
C GLN A 42 3.47 -10.33 8.77
N ILE A 43 2.76 -11.46 8.80
CA ILE A 43 1.34 -11.56 8.46
C ILE A 43 0.47 -11.04 9.61
N ALA A 44 0.82 -11.38 10.84
CA ALA A 44 0.08 -10.91 12.01
C ALA A 44 1.02 -10.69 13.20
N GLY A 45 0.76 -9.64 13.95
CA GLY A 45 1.51 -9.30 15.14
C GLY A 45 0.69 -8.43 16.08
N GLU A 46 1.33 -7.92 17.12
CA GLU A 46 0.61 -7.13 18.10
C GLU A 46 0.11 -5.81 17.48
N GLY A 47 -1.21 -5.66 17.41
CA GLY A 47 -1.86 -4.46 16.89
C GLY A 47 -1.94 -4.38 15.37
N PHE A 48 -1.63 -5.46 14.62
CA PHE A 48 -1.83 -5.49 13.17
C PHE A 48 -2.04 -6.87 12.57
N HIS A 49 -2.60 -6.90 11.36
CA HIS A 49 -2.53 -8.04 10.44
C HIS A 49 -2.49 -7.56 8.97
N ILE A 50 -2.05 -8.42 8.05
CA ILE A 50 -1.98 -8.14 6.61
C ILE A 50 -3.27 -8.58 5.93
N GLN A 51 -3.82 -7.74 5.05
CA GLN A 51 -4.93 -8.14 4.20
C GLN A 51 -4.54 -9.29 3.27
N ASN A 52 -5.45 -10.26 3.17
CA ASN A 52 -5.29 -11.45 2.36
C ASN A 52 -6.52 -11.59 1.45
N PRO A 53 -6.37 -11.81 0.13
CA PRO A 53 -5.13 -12.06 -0.60
C PRO A 53 -4.29 -10.80 -0.86
N VAL A 54 -2.99 -10.99 -1.09
CA VAL A 54 -2.05 -9.93 -1.49
C VAL A 54 -2.09 -9.77 -3.01
N HIS A 55 -2.27 -8.54 -3.46
CA HIS A 55 -2.30 -8.20 -4.88
C HIS A 55 -0.92 -7.81 -5.39
N SER A 56 -0.67 -8.01 -6.69
CA SER A 56 0.53 -7.57 -7.39
C SER A 56 0.13 -6.87 -8.69
N ASP A 57 0.90 -5.87 -9.10
CA ASP A 57 0.76 -5.20 -10.40
C ASP A 57 1.68 -5.79 -11.48
N GLY A 58 2.37 -6.90 -11.17
CA GLY A 58 3.37 -7.51 -12.03
C GLY A 58 4.79 -7.00 -11.82
N LEU A 59 4.98 -5.97 -10.98
CA LEU A 59 6.29 -5.49 -10.56
C LEU A 59 6.52 -5.76 -9.07
N MET A 60 5.57 -5.38 -8.21
CA MET A 60 5.67 -5.58 -6.75
C MET A 60 4.33 -6.01 -6.16
N HIS A 61 4.40 -6.61 -4.97
CA HIS A 61 3.23 -6.83 -4.13
C HIS A 61 2.76 -5.53 -3.49
N HIS A 62 1.45 -5.35 -3.42
CA HIS A 62 0.77 -4.27 -2.73
C HIS A 62 0.22 -4.84 -1.42
N TYR A 63 0.94 -4.61 -0.33
CA TYR A 63 0.53 -5.05 0.99
C TYR A 63 -0.35 -3.98 1.65
N VAL A 64 -1.35 -4.41 2.42
CA VAL A 64 -2.16 -3.53 3.27
C VAL A 64 -2.08 -4.06 4.70
N VAL A 65 -1.53 -3.24 5.59
CA VAL A 65 -1.48 -3.52 7.03
C VAL A 65 -2.74 -2.93 7.66
N GLU A 66 -3.60 -3.79 8.20
CA GLU A 66 -4.74 -3.39 9.00
C GLU A 66 -4.33 -3.26 10.46
N SER A 67 -4.64 -2.12 11.07
CA SER A 67 -4.39 -1.85 12.47
C SER A 67 -5.53 -1.02 13.07
N ARG A 68 -5.65 -1.04 14.40
CA ARG A 68 -6.54 -0.09 15.12
C ARG A 68 -6.20 1.37 14.86
N PHE A 69 -4.99 1.66 14.38
CA PHE A 69 -4.54 3.01 14.02
C PHE A 69 -4.88 3.39 12.58
N GLY A 70 -5.48 2.48 11.79
CA GLY A 70 -5.85 2.68 10.40
C GLY A 70 -5.21 1.66 9.45
N LEU A 71 -5.37 1.92 8.15
CA LEU A 71 -4.81 1.12 7.07
C LEU A 71 -3.49 1.72 6.60
N PHE A 72 -2.45 0.89 6.49
CA PHE A 72 -1.14 1.30 5.98
C PHE A 72 -0.80 0.51 4.72
N THR A 73 -0.79 1.18 3.58
CA THR A 73 -0.42 0.57 2.29
C THR A 73 1.09 0.55 2.11
N ALA A 74 1.62 -0.53 1.54
CA ALA A 74 3.03 -0.71 1.27
C ALA A 74 3.27 -1.33 -0.12
N TYR A 75 4.04 -0.62 -0.93
CA TYR A 75 4.49 -1.09 -2.24
C TYR A 75 5.80 -1.87 -2.07
N GLY A 76 5.73 -3.20 -2.09
CA GLY A 76 6.86 -4.09 -1.89
C GLY A 76 7.27 -4.27 -0.42
N ARG A 77 8.24 -5.16 -0.21
CA ARG A 77 8.65 -5.65 1.11
C ARG A 77 9.37 -4.60 1.97
N ASP A 78 10.13 -3.70 1.35
CA ASP A 78 10.88 -2.68 2.08
C ASP A 78 9.93 -1.63 2.68
N ALA A 79 8.95 -1.19 1.90
CA ALA A 79 7.88 -0.32 2.39
C ALA A 79 7.08 -1.03 3.49
N LEU A 80 6.80 -2.32 3.33
CA LEU A 80 6.09 -3.11 4.35
C LEU A 80 6.88 -3.14 5.66
N ALA A 81 8.20 -3.39 5.62
CA ALA A 81 9.04 -3.39 6.82
C ALA A 81 9.01 -2.04 7.57
N VAL A 82 8.89 -0.93 6.85
CA VAL A 82 8.68 0.40 7.46
C VAL A 82 7.31 0.46 8.14
N ARG A 83 6.23 0.08 7.46
CA ARG A 83 4.86 0.12 8.03
C ARG A 83 4.73 -0.75 9.27
N LEU A 84 5.34 -1.93 9.30
CA LEU A 84 5.33 -2.81 10.47
C LEU A 84 6.01 -2.16 11.68
N ARG A 85 7.14 -1.45 11.47
CA ARG A 85 7.81 -0.69 12.55
C ARG A 85 6.99 0.51 13.02
N GLU A 86 6.33 1.23 12.10
CA GLU A 86 5.43 2.33 12.45
C GLU A 86 4.28 1.85 13.33
N VAL A 87 3.61 0.77 12.94
CA VAL A 87 2.50 0.21 13.73
C VAL A 87 2.98 -0.31 15.08
N ALA A 88 4.15 -0.97 15.14
CA ALA A 88 4.73 -1.38 16.42
C ALA A 88 5.00 -0.19 17.35
N ALA A 89 5.54 0.92 16.82
CA ALA A 89 5.78 2.13 17.59
C ALA A 89 4.47 2.75 18.11
N LEU A 90 3.43 2.83 17.28
CA LEU A 90 2.10 3.31 17.69
C LEU A 90 1.49 2.41 18.77
N THR A 91 1.65 1.09 18.65
CA THR A 91 1.23 0.13 19.68
C THR A 91 1.92 0.41 21.01
N THR A 92 3.23 0.68 21.01
CA THR A 92 3.97 1.05 22.23
C THR A 92 3.48 2.37 22.83
N ILE A 93 3.36 3.42 22.03
CA ILE A 93 2.93 4.75 22.48
C ILE A 93 1.53 4.69 23.13
N ALA A 94 0.61 3.95 22.50
CA ALA A 94 -0.75 3.83 23.01
C ALA A 94 -0.81 3.11 24.37
N LYS A 95 0.00 2.06 24.60
CA LYS A 95 0.06 1.37 25.89
C LYS A 95 0.54 2.27 27.04
N THR A 96 1.56 3.09 26.79
CA THR A 96 2.07 4.03 27.79
C THR A 96 1.06 5.13 28.07
N SER A 97 0.38 5.63 27.04
CA SER A 97 -0.66 6.67 27.19
C SER A 97 -1.82 6.19 28.06
N ASP A 98 -2.30 4.96 27.83
CA ASP A 98 -3.36 4.37 28.65
C ASP A 98 -2.91 4.24 30.12
N THR A 99 -1.65 3.91 30.36
CA THR A 99 -1.10 3.71 31.71
C THR A 99 -0.90 5.03 32.47
N GLU A 100 -0.31 6.05 31.84
CA GLU A 100 -0.08 7.36 32.45
C GLU A 100 -1.37 8.14 32.72
N VAL A 101 -2.36 8.05 31.82
CA VAL A 101 -3.67 8.69 32.00
C VAL A 101 -4.43 8.06 33.16
N VAL A 102 -4.39 6.74 33.32
CA VAL A 102 -5.03 6.04 34.45
C VAL A 102 -4.35 6.39 35.78
N LEU A 103 -3.02 6.39 35.85
CA LEU A 103 -2.29 6.75 37.08
C LEU A 103 -2.49 8.23 37.49
N LYS A 104 -2.45 9.14 36.51
CA LYS A 104 -2.63 10.59 36.77
C LYS A 104 -4.06 10.96 37.15
N SER A 105 -5.06 10.18 36.71
CA SER A 105 -6.47 10.38 37.10
C SER A 105 -6.79 9.77 38.47
N VAL A 106 -6.25 8.60 38.82
CA VAL A 106 -6.42 8.02 40.16
C VAL A 106 -5.74 8.87 41.24
N SER A 107 -4.55 9.43 40.97
CA SER A 107 -3.84 10.29 41.92
C SER A 107 -4.49 11.67 42.11
N ARG A 108 -5.19 12.19 41.11
CA ARG A 108 -5.90 13.49 41.20
C ARG A 108 -7.35 13.36 41.65
N GLY A 109 -7.94 12.17 41.57
CA GLY A 109 -9.35 11.88 41.90
C GLY A 109 -9.66 11.73 43.39
N ILE A 110 -8.71 11.93 44.29
CA ILE A 110 -8.97 11.93 45.74
C ILE A 110 -9.34 13.33 46.24
N GLU A 111 -8.97 14.40 45.54
CA GLU A 111 -9.04 15.73 46.17
C GLU A 111 -10.24 16.62 45.81
N GLU A 112 -10.89 16.51 44.64
CA GLU A 112 -12.11 17.31 44.41
C GLU A 112 -12.90 16.87 43.15
N ASP A 113 -14.23 16.97 43.24
CA ASP A 113 -15.21 17.02 42.14
C ASP A 113 -15.75 15.73 41.48
N ALA A 114 -16.61 15.03 42.24
CA ALA A 114 -17.56 14.02 41.75
C ALA A 114 -18.73 14.57 40.89
N ARG A 115 -18.62 15.75 40.23
CA ARG A 115 -19.77 16.33 39.50
C ARG A 115 -19.52 16.94 38.12
N SER A 116 -18.31 16.84 37.55
CA SER A 116 -18.01 17.48 36.25
C SER A 116 -17.37 16.57 35.19
N VAL A 117 -17.73 15.28 35.15
CA VAL A 117 -17.16 14.31 34.17
C VAL A 117 -18.17 13.88 33.09
N VAL A 118 -19.33 14.55 32.97
CA VAL A 118 -20.34 14.15 31.96
C VAL A 118 -20.15 14.83 30.59
N GLN A 119 -19.26 15.81 30.43
CA GLN A 119 -19.15 16.55 29.15
C GLN A 119 -17.86 16.37 28.33
N VAL A 120 -16.87 15.61 28.81
CA VAL A 120 -15.61 15.41 28.04
C VAL A 120 -15.58 14.09 27.27
N ALA A 121 -16.48 13.15 27.56
CA ALA A 121 -16.42 11.78 27.03
C ALA A 121 -17.18 11.56 25.70
N LEU A 122 -17.85 12.57 25.13
CA LEU A 122 -18.80 12.30 24.04
C LEU A 122 -18.27 12.42 22.61
N ASN A 123 -17.07 12.96 22.33
CA ASN A 123 -16.52 12.92 20.96
C ASN A 123 -15.00 13.13 20.87
N PRO A 124 -14.16 12.07 20.86
CA PRO A 124 -12.84 12.14 20.24
C PRO A 124 -12.82 11.49 18.85
N VAL A 125 -13.97 11.22 18.22
CA VAL A 125 -14.03 10.69 16.84
C VAL A 125 -13.53 11.70 15.80
N GLY A 126 -13.18 12.93 16.23
CA GLY A 126 -12.60 13.97 15.39
C GLY A 126 -11.13 14.30 15.68
N THR A 127 -10.44 13.58 16.56
CA THR A 127 -8.99 13.77 16.72
C THR A 127 -8.30 13.03 15.59
N VAL A 128 -8.19 13.73 14.45
CA VAL A 128 -7.17 13.57 13.42
C VAL A 128 -6.30 12.34 13.70
N ILE A 129 -6.76 11.17 13.26
CA ILE A 129 -5.84 10.09 12.88
C ILE A 129 -5.10 10.71 11.72
N GLY A 130 -4.04 11.42 12.09
CA GLY A 130 -3.21 12.26 11.25
C GLY A 130 -2.52 11.34 10.29
N ILE A 131 -3.27 11.02 9.26
CA ILE A 131 -2.85 10.59 7.95
C ILE A 131 -1.34 10.33 7.91
N PRO A 132 -0.87 9.08 8.09
CA PRO A 132 0.43 8.69 7.56
C PRO A 132 0.32 8.67 6.02
N LYS A 133 0.08 9.83 5.39
CA LYS A 133 0.32 10.04 3.96
C LYS A 133 1.81 10.22 3.87
N GLY A 134 2.48 9.29 3.19
CA GLY A 134 3.75 9.60 2.56
C GLY A 134 3.57 10.80 1.63
N ILE A 135 3.72 12.02 2.18
CA ILE A 135 3.72 13.29 1.47
C ILE A 135 4.89 13.42 0.47
N ALA A 136 5.58 12.31 0.14
CA ALA A 136 6.61 12.24 -0.88
C ALA A 136 6.04 12.34 -2.32
N HIS A 137 4.78 11.98 -2.57
CA HIS A 137 4.20 12.10 -3.92
C HIS A 137 3.78 13.54 -4.30
N LEU A 138 3.97 14.51 -3.41
CA LEU A 138 3.82 15.94 -3.74
C LEU A 138 5.08 16.53 -4.41
N PHE A 139 6.12 15.70 -4.61
CA PHE A 139 7.35 16.05 -5.31
C PHE A 139 7.71 15.08 -6.45
N SER A 140 6.71 14.40 -7.05
CA SER A 140 6.86 13.68 -8.33
C SER A 140 5.60 13.71 -9.17
#